data_AF-A0A3M8DP68-F1
#
_entry.id   AF-A0A3M8DP68-F1
#
_cell.length_a   1.000
_cell.length_b   1.000
_cell.length_c   1.000
_cell.angle_alpha   90.00
_cell.angle_beta   90.00
_cell.angle_gamma   90.00
#
_symmetry.space_group_name_H-M   'P 1'
#
loop_
_entity.id
_entity.type
_entity.pdbx_description
1 polymer ?
#
loop_
_entity_poly.entity_id
_entity_poly.type
_entity_poly.pdbx_seq_one_letter_code
_entity_poly.pdbx_strand_id
1 'polypeptide(L)'
;MNREWSMYLAKQYGISIEDDLSQTKGEYRVQDLIDQKLQMREFLEEQSSQMNHAALAVTGTLFAKRYSVLSMGLFDALIRYQIILDTSPQHTFITRKDGGEMGIVLPRTAVKLLSELSDDEVEVFLSSFVYKHLTPLFQRVSEVSRTKMTHLFSQISYNTAQKALQLKMDIPEKALQIDGQWKALLEGPASCDRTKKSPLAMEFRLYHPSDGSSPYYIRKHCCLAYIVRGGDKSRACDSCPLLTDEERD
;
A
#
# COMPACT_ATOMS: atom_id res chain seq x y z
N MET A 1 13.33 19.89 -13.48
CA MET A 1 12.94 19.17 -12.24
C MET A 1 14.03 18.19 -11.87
N ASN A 2 14.59 18.30 -10.67
CA ASN A 2 15.58 17.37 -10.15
C ASN A 2 14.95 15.96 -10.04
N ARG A 3 15.60 14.92 -10.60
CA ARG A 3 15.07 13.53 -10.67
C ARG A 3 15.21 12.75 -9.35
N GLU A 4 15.65 13.42 -8.29
CA GLU A 4 15.92 12.82 -6.98
C GLU A 4 14.73 12.05 -6.40
N TRP A 5 13.52 12.62 -6.47
CA TRP A 5 12.31 11.97 -5.97
C TRP A 5 12.00 10.67 -6.71
N SER A 6 12.28 10.57 -8.01
CA SER A 6 12.03 9.37 -8.81
C SER A 6 12.99 8.24 -8.44
N MET A 7 14.28 8.56 -8.26
CA MET A 7 15.27 7.60 -7.76
C MET A 7 14.95 7.15 -6.33
N TYR A 8 14.50 8.08 -5.49
CA TYR A 8 14.07 7.78 -4.14
C TYR A 8 12.87 6.81 -4.11
N LEU A 9 11.83 7.07 -4.91
CA LEU A 9 10.66 6.20 -5.00
C LEU A 9 11.00 4.80 -5.51
N ALA A 10 11.86 4.70 -6.53
CA ALA A 10 12.31 3.42 -7.05
C ALA A 10 13.10 2.63 -5.99
N LYS A 11 14.00 3.29 -5.26
CA LYS A 11 14.85 2.67 -4.24
C LYS A 11 14.08 2.26 -2.98
N GLN A 12 13.20 3.13 -2.48
CA GLN A 12 12.54 2.92 -1.18
C GLN A 12 11.25 2.11 -1.29
N TYR A 13 10.54 2.23 -2.41
CA TYR A 13 9.19 1.66 -2.58
C TYR A 13 9.07 0.74 -3.79
N GLY A 14 10.13 0.61 -4.61
CA GLY A 14 10.04 -0.14 -5.85
C GLY A 14 9.09 0.50 -6.86
N ILE A 15 8.84 1.82 -6.77
CA ILE A 15 7.97 2.58 -7.67
C ILE A 15 8.84 3.28 -8.71
N SER A 16 8.83 2.78 -9.95
CA SER A 16 9.54 3.39 -11.07
C SER A 16 8.63 4.32 -11.85
N ILE A 17 9.18 5.45 -12.31
CA ILE A 17 8.50 6.40 -13.19
C ILE A 17 9.19 6.40 -14.55
N GLU A 18 8.45 6.03 -15.59
CA GLU A 18 9.00 5.84 -16.93
C GLU A 18 8.42 6.85 -17.94
N ASP A 19 9.24 7.28 -18.90
CA ASP A 19 8.82 8.22 -19.95
C ASP A 19 7.99 7.54 -21.05
N ASP A 20 8.27 6.26 -21.32
CA ASP A 20 7.61 5.47 -22.35
C ASP A 20 7.21 4.10 -21.79
N LEU A 21 5.91 3.90 -21.60
CA LEU A 21 5.35 2.64 -21.12
C LEU A 21 5.41 1.51 -22.16
N SER A 22 5.64 1.82 -23.44
CA SER A 22 5.75 0.81 -24.50
C SER A 22 7.03 -0.02 -24.38
N GLN A 23 8.07 0.53 -23.75
CA GLN A 23 9.32 -0.19 -23.44
C GLN A 23 9.28 -0.85 -22.06
N THR A 24 8.29 -0.53 -21.25
CA THR A 24 8.20 -1.01 -19.88
C THR A 24 7.71 -2.45 -19.85
N LYS A 25 8.50 -3.33 -19.22
CA LYS A 25 8.12 -4.72 -18.88
C LYS A 25 7.15 -4.78 -17.69
N GLY A 26 6.16 -3.90 -17.63
CA GLY A 26 5.06 -4.01 -16.68
C GLY A 26 4.22 -5.21 -17.08
N GLU A 27 4.41 -6.35 -16.41
CA GLU A 27 3.81 -7.62 -16.84
C GLU A 27 2.29 -7.64 -16.65
N TYR A 28 1.79 -6.93 -15.63
CA TYR A 28 0.36 -6.89 -15.33
C TYR A 28 -0.09 -5.44 -15.15
N ARG A 29 -0.95 -4.98 -16.06
CA ARG A 29 -1.69 -3.72 -15.86
C ARG A 29 -2.77 -3.94 -14.80
N VAL A 30 -2.87 -3.02 -13.85
CA VAL A 30 -3.81 -3.15 -12.72
C VAL A 30 -5.25 -3.19 -13.20
N GLN A 31 -5.61 -2.44 -14.24
CA GLN A 31 -6.95 -2.51 -14.84
C GLN A 31 -7.29 -3.91 -15.35
N ASP A 32 -6.37 -4.60 -16.02
CA ASP A 32 -6.64 -5.95 -16.55
C ASP A 32 -6.81 -6.95 -15.41
N LEU A 33 -6.01 -6.81 -14.36
CA LEU A 33 -6.18 -7.58 -13.12
C LEU A 33 -7.53 -7.33 -12.43
N ILE A 34 -8.09 -6.13 -12.52
CA ILE A 34 -9.42 -5.80 -12.00
C ILE A 34 -10.51 -6.45 -12.87
N ASP A 35 -10.42 -6.31 -14.19
CA ASP A 35 -11.47 -6.70 -15.12
C ASP A 35 -11.48 -8.22 -15.37
N GLN A 36 -10.31 -8.84 -15.41
CA GLN A 36 -10.10 -10.21 -15.86
C GLN A 36 -9.82 -11.13 -14.67
N LYS A 37 -10.86 -11.80 -14.19
CA LYS A 37 -10.77 -12.74 -13.06
C LYS A 37 -9.77 -13.87 -13.29
N LEU A 38 -9.65 -14.37 -14.52
CA LEU A 38 -8.69 -15.42 -14.86
C LEU A 38 -7.25 -14.92 -14.71
N GLN A 39 -6.94 -13.71 -15.20
CA GLN A 39 -5.61 -13.14 -15.08
C GLN A 39 -5.23 -12.84 -13.61
N MET A 40 -6.17 -12.37 -12.77
CA MET A 40 -5.91 -12.26 -11.33
C MET A 40 -5.62 -13.63 -10.70
N ARG A 41 -6.34 -14.69 -11.12
CA ARG A 41 -6.07 -16.05 -10.64
C ARG A 41 -4.68 -16.51 -11.00
N GLU A 42 -4.31 -16.41 -12.27
CA GLU A 42 -2.99 -16.79 -12.77
C GLU A 42 -1.90 -16.01 -12.01
N PHE A 43 -2.07 -14.69 -11.89
CA PHE A 43 -1.16 -13.84 -11.13
C PHE A 43 -0.99 -14.30 -9.66
N LEU A 44 -2.08 -14.59 -8.95
CA LEU A 44 -1.98 -15.07 -7.55
C LEU A 44 -1.44 -16.51 -7.43
N GLU A 45 -1.69 -17.38 -8.41
CA GLU A 45 -1.15 -18.74 -8.44
C GLU A 45 0.36 -18.73 -8.72
N GLU A 46 0.83 -17.84 -9.59
CA GLU A 46 2.26 -17.59 -9.80
C GLU A 46 2.92 -16.99 -8.56
N GLN A 47 2.28 -16.01 -7.90
CA GLN A 47 2.78 -15.49 -6.63
C GLN A 47 2.86 -16.59 -5.56
N SER A 48 1.87 -17.49 -5.52
CA SER A 48 1.85 -18.64 -4.62
C SER A 48 3.02 -19.59 -4.88
N SER A 49 3.33 -19.90 -6.14
CA SER A 49 4.44 -20.82 -6.48
C SER A 49 5.80 -20.26 -6.02
N GLN A 50 5.99 -18.95 -6.08
CA GLN A 50 7.18 -18.25 -5.55
C GLN A 50 7.24 -18.20 -4.01
N MET A 51 6.18 -18.64 -3.33
CA MET A 51 6.06 -18.65 -1.87
C MET A 51 5.81 -20.06 -1.32
N ASN A 52 6.50 -21.06 -1.87
CA ASN A 52 6.37 -22.47 -1.47
C ASN A 52 4.94 -23.00 -1.61
N HIS A 53 4.24 -22.61 -2.68
CA HIS A 53 2.86 -23.02 -2.96
C HIS A 53 1.89 -22.71 -1.81
N ALA A 54 2.05 -21.54 -1.17
CA ALA A 54 1.15 -21.12 -0.10
C ALA A 54 -0.31 -21.06 -0.55
N ALA A 55 -1.23 -21.40 0.35
CA ALA A 55 -2.66 -21.34 0.07
C ALA A 55 -3.07 -19.94 -0.44
N LEU A 56 -3.98 -19.88 -1.42
CA LEU A 56 -4.35 -18.62 -2.07
C LEU A 56 -4.82 -17.53 -1.10
N ALA A 57 -5.46 -17.87 0.02
CA ALA A 57 -5.84 -16.90 1.05
C ALA A 57 -4.63 -16.23 1.73
N VAL A 58 -3.55 -16.98 1.95
CA VAL A 58 -2.27 -16.44 2.43
C VAL A 58 -1.68 -15.53 1.36
N THR A 59 -1.66 -15.99 0.11
CA THR A 59 -1.15 -15.21 -1.03
C THR A 59 -1.93 -13.90 -1.24
N GLY A 60 -3.26 -13.92 -1.15
CA GLY A 60 -4.09 -12.71 -1.26
C GLY A 60 -3.82 -11.71 -0.13
N THR A 61 -3.63 -12.20 1.10
CA THR A 61 -3.26 -11.32 2.23
C THR A 61 -1.87 -10.71 2.04
N LEU A 62 -0.90 -11.51 1.59
CA LEU A 62 0.46 -11.05 1.30
C LEU A 62 0.53 -10.13 0.10
N PHE A 63 -0.32 -10.33 -0.91
CA PHE A 63 -0.50 -9.41 -2.01
C PHE A 63 -0.83 -8.02 -1.47
N ALA A 64 -1.85 -7.86 -0.62
CA ALA A 64 -2.20 -6.56 -0.06
C ALA A 64 -1.06 -5.95 0.78
N LYS A 65 -0.34 -6.77 1.56
CA LYS A 65 0.85 -6.29 2.30
C LYS A 65 1.91 -5.76 1.35
N ARG A 66 2.25 -6.49 0.31
CA ARG A 66 3.29 -6.08 -0.66
C ARG A 66 2.82 -4.91 -1.51
N TYR A 67 1.54 -4.86 -1.88
CA TYR A 67 0.96 -3.76 -2.64
C TYR A 67 0.90 -2.44 -1.86
N SER A 68 0.91 -2.51 -0.52
CA SER A 68 0.95 -1.31 0.33
C SER A 68 2.18 -0.42 0.14
N VAL A 69 3.24 -0.91 -0.50
CA VAL A 69 4.39 -0.05 -0.86
C VAL A 69 3.95 1.10 -1.76
N LEU A 70 2.91 0.91 -2.58
CA LEU A 70 2.33 1.98 -3.40
C LEU A 70 1.68 3.06 -2.53
N SER A 71 0.90 2.69 -1.51
CA SER A 71 0.26 3.67 -0.63
C SER A 71 1.28 4.39 0.26
N MET A 72 2.29 3.67 0.75
CA MET A 72 3.40 4.26 1.49
C MET A 72 4.19 5.25 0.63
N GLY A 73 4.52 4.86 -0.60
CA GLY A 73 5.28 5.70 -1.52
C GLY A 73 4.50 6.93 -1.99
N LEU A 74 3.21 6.78 -2.30
CA LEU A 74 2.32 7.90 -2.61
C LEU A 74 2.29 8.91 -1.45
N PHE A 75 2.08 8.42 -0.23
CA PHE A 75 2.00 9.27 0.95
C PHE A 75 3.34 9.96 1.28
N ASP A 76 4.45 9.23 1.16
CA ASP A 76 5.78 9.82 1.38
C ASP A 76 6.13 10.86 0.30
N ALA A 77 5.80 10.59 -0.97
CA ALA A 77 6.00 11.53 -2.07
C ALA A 77 5.23 12.85 -1.85
N LEU A 78 3.99 12.73 -1.39
CA LEU A 78 3.12 13.85 -1.04
C LEU A 78 3.76 14.75 0.01
N ILE A 79 4.29 14.15 1.08
CA ILE A 79 4.87 14.90 2.21
C ILE A 79 6.26 15.44 1.90
N ARG A 80 7.18 14.62 1.38
CA ARG A 80 8.59 15.02 1.18
C ARG A 80 8.77 15.90 -0.04
N TYR A 81 8.17 15.53 -1.15
CA TYR A 81 8.45 16.13 -2.46
C TYR A 81 7.33 17.02 -2.97
N GLN A 82 6.20 17.11 -2.26
CA GLN A 82 5.04 17.87 -2.69
C GLN A 82 4.59 17.44 -4.09
N ILE A 83 4.59 16.12 -4.33
CA ILE A 83 4.08 15.52 -5.55
C ILE A 83 2.98 14.52 -5.22
N ILE A 84 1.96 14.43 -6.06
CA ILE A 84 0.94 13.39 -6.01
C ILE A 84 1.10 12.47 -7.23
N LEU A 85 0.86 11.18 -7.01
CA LEU A 85 0.92 10.16 -8.04
C LEU A 85 -0.51 9.81 -8.46
N ASP A 86 -0.82 10.03 -9.73
CA ASP A 86 -2.01 9.49 -10.38
C ASP A 86 -1.84 7.98 -10.56
N THR A 87 -2.38 7.23 -9.61
CA THR A 87 -2.37 5.77 -9.63
C THR A 87 -3.60 5.22 -10.34
N SER A 88 -4.14 5.88 -11.37
CA SER A 88 -5.26 5.32 -12.13
C SER A 88 -4.93 3.90 -12.61
N PRO A 89 -5.83 2.90 -12.44
CA PRO A 89 -5.52 1.50 -12.76
C PRO A 89 -5.10 1.25 -14.21
N GLN A 90 -5.55 2.10 -15.13
CA GLN A 90 -5.23 1.99 -16.55
C GLN A 90 -3.75 2.34 -16.84
N HIS A 91 -3.12 3.07 -15.94
CA HIS A 91 -1.73 3.55 -16.07
C HIS A 91 -0.80 2.96 -15.01
N THR A 92 -1.30 2.09 -14.14
CA THR A 92 -0.49 1.43 -13.11
C THR A 92 -0.16 0.01 -13.53
N PHE A 93 1.11 -0.34 -13.46
CA PHE A 93 1.60 -1.67 -13.81
C PHE A 93 2.32 -2.31 -12.63
N ILE A 94 2.17 -3.61 -12.49
CA ILE A 94 2.89 -4.46 -11.54
C ILE A 94 3.99 -5.20 -12.31
N THR A 95 5.20 -5.16 -11.75
CA THR A 95 6.33 -5.98 -12.18
C THR A 95 6.55 -7.06 -11.14
N ARG A 96 6.71 -8.32 -11.57
CA ARG A 96 7.09 -9.39 -10.65
C ARG A 96 8.59 -9.31 -10.36
N LYS A 97 8.94 -9.68 -9.13
CA LYS A 97 10.30 -9.90 -8.65
C LYS A 97 10.36 -11.24 -7.92
N ASP A 98 11.56 -11.73 -7.67
CA ASP A 98 11.76 -13.01 -6.99
C ASP A 98 11.12 -13.04 -5.59
N GLY A 99 10.74 -14.24 -5.15
CA GLY A 99 10.09 -14.45 -3.85
C GLY A 99 8.68 -13.86 -3.74
N GLY A 100 8.05 -13.50 -4.87
CA GLY A 100 6.75 -12.84 -4.92
C GLY A 100 6.80 -11.35 -4.58
N GLU A 101 7.97 -10.73 -4.57
CA GLU A 101 8.05 -9.28 -4.48
C GLU A 101 7.42 -8.61 -5.72
N MET A 102 6.98 -7.37 -5.54
CA MET A 102 6.35 -6.58 -6.59
C MET A 102 7.06 -5.22 -6.70
N GLY A 103 7.30 -4.78 -7.93
CA GLY A 103 7.54 -3.37 -8.24
C GLY A 103 6.32 -2.75 -8.90
N ILE A 104 6.21 -1.43 -8.81
CA ILE A 104 5.15 -0.67 -9.47
C ILE A 104 5.78 0.22 -10.54
N VAL A 105 5.13 0.31 -11.69
CA VAL A 105 5.54 1.26 -12.73
C VAL A 105 4.38 2.20 -13.06
N LEU A 106 4.69 3.49 -13.13
CA LEU A 106 3.79 4.57 -13.52
C LEU A 106 4.43 5.38 -14.66
N PRO A 107 3.64 5.97 -15.57
CA PRO A 107 4.17 6.89 -16.56
C PRO A 107 4.59 8.22 -15.92
N ARG A 108 5.50 8.96 -16.54
CA ARG A 108 5.88 10.32 -16.10
C ARG A 108 4.67 11.24 -15.99
N THR A 109 3.67 11.08 -16.85
CA THR A 109 2.43 11.88 -16.83
C THR A 109 1.58 11.68 -15.57
N ALA A 110 1.83 10.59 -14.83
CA ALA A 110 1.16 10.32 -13.56
C ALA A 110 1.66 11.23 -12.42
N VAL A 111 2.78 11.92 -12.58
CA VAL A 111 3.35 12.76 -11.52
C VAL A 111 2.84 14.18 -11.65
N LYS A 112 2.19 14.67 -10.59
CA LYS A 112 1.65 16.05 -10.53
C LYS A 112 2.29 16.79 -9.36
N LEU A 113 2.68 18.04 -9.57
CA LEU A 113 3.15 18.89 -8.47
C LEU A 113 1.94 19.40 -7.68
N LEU A 114 2.03 19.42 -6.35
CA LEU A 114 0.93 19.93 -5.53
C LEU A 114 0.64 21.40 -5.80
N SER A 115 1.65 22.18 -6.17
CA SER A 115 1.51 23.59 -6.54
C SER A 115 0.68 23.83 -7.80
N GLU A 116 0.44 22.80 -8.61
CA GLU A 116 -0.35 22.86 -9.85
C GLU A 116 -1.79 22.39 -9.64
N LEU A 117 -2.14 21.98 -8.42
CA LEU A 117 -3.44 21.41 -8.08
C LEU A 117 -4.15 22.26 -7.03
N SER A 118 -5.47 22.34 -7.15
CA SER A 118 -6.35 22.78 -6.07
C SER A 118 -6.47 21.71 -4.98
N ASP A 119 -6.89 22.12 -3.78
CA ASP A 119 -7.15 21.19 -2.67
C ASP A 119 -8.20 20.13 -3.06
N ASP A 120 -9.24 20.53 -3.80
CA ASP A 120 -10.27 19.63 -4.34
C ASP A 120 -9.68 18.57 -5.27
N GLU A 121 -8.72 18.94 -6.13
CA GLU A 121 -8.04 17.99 -7.02
C GLU A 121 -7.18 16.99 -6.25
N VAL A 122 -6.49 17.45 -5.20
CA VAL A 122 -5.71 16.58 -4.30
C VAL A 122 -6.65 15.56 -3.63
N GLU A 123 -7.78 15.99 -3.10
CA GLU A 123 -8.79 15.08 -2.53
C GLU A 123 -9.33 14.08 -3.56
N VAL A 124 -9.55 14.52 -4.80
CA VAL A 124 -9.99 13.64 -5.90
C VAL A 124 -8.94 12.56 -6.22
N PHE A 125 -7.64 12.89 -6.20
CA PHE A 125 -6.59 11.90 -6.40
C PHE A 125 -6.52 10.89 -5.25
N LEU A 126 -6.51 11.37 -4.00
CA LEU A 126 -6.45 10.51 -2.82
C LEU A 126 -7.66 9.56 -2.74
N SER A 127 -8.85 10.07 -3.01
CA SER A 127 -10.07 9.27 -3.03
C SER A 127 -10.14 8.29 -4.19
N SER A 128 -9.68 8.69 -5.38
CA SER A 128 -9.63 7.82 -6.55
C SER A 128 -8.69 6.64 -6.29
N PHE A 129 -7.58 6.84 -5.58
CA PHE A 129 -6.72 5.74 -5.14
C PHE A 129 -7.49 4.72 -4.27
N VAL A 130 -8.35 5.17 -3.35
CA VAL A 130 -9.12 4.25 -2.51
C VAL A 130 -10.25 3.56 -3.28
N TYR A 131 -11.09 4.34 -3.97
CA TYR A 131 -12.36 3.85 -4.50
C TYR A 131 -12.29 3.37 -5.94
N LYS A 132 -11.47 4.00 -6.79
CA LYS A 132 -11.32 3.60 -8.20
C LYS A 132 -10.16 2.63 -8.42
N HIS A 133 -9.22 2.55 -7.47
CA HIS A 133 -8.07 1.67 -7.58
C HIS A 133 -8.10 0.52 -6.56
N LEU A 134 -7.92 0.80 -5.25
CA LEU A 134 -7.79 -0.25 -4.25
C LEU A 134 -9.06 -1.09 -4.10
N THR A 135 -10.24 -0.46 -4.09
CA THR A 135 -11.52 -1.16 -3.90
C THR A 135 -11.80 -2.23 -4.96
N PRO A 136 -11.83 -1.91 -6.26
CA PRO A 136 -12.07 -2.94 -7.29
C PRO A 136 -10.94 -3.97 -7.35
N LEU A 137 -9.69 -3.57 -7.15
CA LEU A 137 -8.55 -4.50 -7.11
C LEU A 137 -8.71 -5.51 -5.97
N PHE A 138 -9.01 -5.04 -4.75
CA PHE A 138 -9.16 -5.89 -3.58
C PHE A 138 -10.43 -6.71 -3.59
N GLN A 139 -11.50 -6.21 -4.21
CA GLN A 139 -12.67 -7.03 -4.50
C GLN A 139 -12.25 -8.22 -5.37
N ARG A 140 -11.49 -8.00 -6.44
CA ARG A 140 -11.04 -9.09 -7.31
C ARG A 140 -10.09 -10.07 -6.61
N VAL A 141 -9.13 -9.57 -5.84
CA VAL A 141 -8.24 -10.40 -5.01
C VAL A 141 -9.06 -11.23 -4.03
N SER A 142 -10.05 -10.62 -3.34
CA SER A 142 -10.94 -11.30 -2.40
C SER A 142 -11.75 -12.42 -3.06
N GLU A 143 -12.32 -12.16 -4.25
CA GLU A 143 -13.08 -13.16 -5.01
C GLU A 143 -12.25 -14.39 -5.37
N VAL A 144 -10.99 -14.19 -5.78
CA VAL A 144 -10.09 -15.26 -6.23
C VAL A 144 -9.44 -15.99 -5.05
N SER A 145 -8.90 -15.25 -4.08
CA SER A 145 -8.15 -15.78 -2.95
C SER A 145 -9.01 -16.24 -1.77
N ARG A 146 -10.28 -15.84 -1.74
CA ARG A 146 -11.19 -15.97 -0.58
C ARG A 146 -10.75 -15.19 0.67
N THR A 147 -9.79 -14.27 0.53
CA THR A 147 -9.39 -13.38 1.61
C THR A 147 -10.45 -12.32 1.85
N LYS A 148 -10.81 -12.02 3.11
CA LYS A 148 -11.76 -10.96 3.43
C LYS A 148 -11.21 -9.59 3.01
N MET A 149 -12.04 -8.76 2.37
CA MET A 149 -11.65 -7.39 1.99
C MET A 149 -11.14 -6.56 3.17
N THR A 150 -11.74 -6.71 4.35
CA THR A 150 -11.29 -6.01 5.57
C THR A 150 -9.85 -6.36 5.96
N HIS A 151 -9.39 -7.59 5.71
CA HIS A 151 -8.01 -7.99 5.95
C HIS A 151 -7.07 -7.33 4.95
N LEU A 152 -7.45 -7.29 3.67
CA LEU A 152 -6.67 -6.65 2.60
C LEU A 152 -6.48 -5.15 2.89
N PHE A 153 -7.58 -4.42 3.14
CA PHE A 153 -7.53 -3.00 3.48
C PHE A 153 -6.76 -2.72 4.77
N SER A 154 -6.83 -3.62 5.76
CA SER A 154 -6.05 -3.42 6.98
C SER A 154 -4.55 -3.47 6.75
N GLN A 155 -4.06 -4.18 5.72
CA GLN A 155 -2.63 -4.16 5.38
C GLN A 155 -2.21 -2.81 4.79
N ILE A 156 -3.04 -2.22 3.93
CA ILE A 156 -2.81 -0.89 3.36
C ILE A 156 -2.87 0.18 4.46
N SER A 157 -3.98 0.22 5.19
CA SER A 157 -4.22 1.21 6.25
C SER A 157 -3.09 1.19 7.28
N TYR A 158 -2.70 0.00 7.75
CA TYR A 158 -1.61 -0.15 8.70
C TYR A 158 -0.28 0.40 8.16
N ASN A 159 0.14 -0.04 6.96
CA ASN A 159 1.46 0.31 6.45
C ASN A 159 1.54 1.81 6.11
N THR A 160 0.45 2.42 5.65
CA THR A 160 0.38 3.88 5.46
C THR A 160 0.38 4.62 6.80
N ALA A 161 -0.36 4.15 7.82
CA ALA A 161 -0.32 4.74 9.16
C ALA A 161 1.07 4.65 9.80
N GLN A 162 1.76 3.51 9.66
CA GLN A 162 3.14 3.34 10.12
C GLN A 162 4.10 4.30 9.39
N LYS A 163 3.89 4.52 8.08
CA LYS A 163 4.65 5.53 7.33
C LYS A 163 4.37 6.94 7.83
N ALA A 164 3.12 7.29 8.11
CA ALA A 164 2.77 8.59 8.68
C ALA A 164 3.43 8.80 10.05
N LEU A 165 3.45 7.79 10.92
CA LEU A 165 4.17 7.84 12.19
C LEU A 165 5.68 8.07 11.98
N GLN A 166 6.30 7.28 11.10
CA GLN A 166 7.72 7.43 10.78
C GLN A 166 8.03 8.83 10.24
N LEU A 167 7.22 9.38 9.34
CA LEU A 167 7.43 10.72 8.80
C LEU A 167 7.32 11.82 9.85
N LYS A 168 6.44 11.66 10.86
CA LYS A 168 6.35 12.60 11.98
C LYS A 168 7.59 12.57 12.87
N MET A 169 8.29 11.44 12.94
CA MET A 169 9.56 11.33 13.64
C MET A 169 10.72 11.89 12.82
N ASP A 170 10.74 11.61 11.51
CA ASP A 170 11.80 12.04 10.60
C ASP A 170 11.75 13.55 10.30
N ILE A 171 10.55 14.14 10.25
CA ILE A 171 10.28 15.52 9.80
C ILE A 171 9.22 16.17 10.71
N PRO A 172 9.52 16.40 12.00
CA PRO A 172 8.54 16.82 13.00
C PRO A 172 7.87 18.16 12.67
N GLU A 173 8.55 19.06 11.96
CA GLU A 173 8.00 20.34 11.51
C GLU A 173 6.82 20.18 10.52
N LYS A 174 6.68 19.00 9.88
CA LYS A 174 5.57 18.67 8.99
C LYS A 174 4.44 17.89 9.68
N ALA A 175 4.47 17.70 10.99
CA ALA A 175 3.50 16.85 11.69
C ALA A 175 2.03 17.22 11.41
N LEU A 176 1.69 18.52 11.45
CA LEU A 176 0.34 18.99 11.14
C LEU A 176 -0.08 18.71 9.68
N GLN A 177 0.85 18.88 8.73
CA GLN A 177 0.62 18.53 7.33
C GLN A 177 0.38 17.03 7.17
N ILE A 178 1.20 16.20 7.83
CA ILE A 178 1.08 14.74 7.80
C ILE A 178 -0.29 14.30 8.34
N ASP A 179 -0.71 14.84 9.49
CA ASP A 179 -2.00 14.50 10.08
C ASP A 179 -3.17 14.97 9.18
N GLY A 180 -3.07 16.15 8.57
CA GLY A 180 -4.06 16.65 7.62
C GLY A 180 -4.21 15.77 6.37
N GLN A 181 -3.09 15.39 5.75
CA GLN A 181 -3.10 14.54 4.55
C GLN A 181 -3.53 13.10 4.88
N TRP A 182 -3.15 12.58 6.06
CA TRP A 182 -3.63 11.29 6.53
C TRP A 182 -5.16 11.31 6.71
N LYS A 183 -5.69 12.36 7.34
CA LYS A 183 -7.12 12.55 7.51
C LYS A 183 -7.86 12.61 6.16
N ALA A 184 -7.35 13.37 5.20
CA ALA A 184 -7.92 13.45 3.86
C ALA A 184 -8.00 12.09 3.16
N LEU A 185 -6.95 11.27 3.27
CA LEU A 185 -6.94 9.89 2.75
C LEU A 185 -7.98 8.98 3.44
N LEU A 186 -8.24 9.20 4.73
CA LEU A 186 -9.21 8.44 5.51
C LEU A 186 -10.66 8.88 5.32
N GLU A 187 -10.91 10.14 4.99
CA GLU A 187 -12.27 10.66 4.88
C GLU A 187 -12.79 10.58 3.43
N GLY A 188 -11.90 10.64 2.44
CA GLY A 188 -12.30 10.77 1.04
C GLY A 188 -12.90 12.17 0.76
N PRO A 189 -13.41 12.43 -0.45
CA PRO A 189 -13.87 13.75 -0.87
C PRO A 189 -15.12 14.13 -0.09
N ALA A 190 -15.27 15.40 0.22
CA ALA A 190 -16.50 15.94 0.80
C ALA A 190 -17.77 15.58 -0.01
N SER A 191 -17.63 15.37 -1.32
CA SER A 191 -18.69 15.04 -2.29
C SER A 191 -19.08 13.56 -2.31
N CYS A 192 -18.30 12.66 -1.70
CA CYS A 192 -18.71 11.28 -1.51
C CYS A 192 -19.73 11.17 -0.37
N ASP A 193 -20.56 10.13 -0.42
CA ASP A 193 -21.51 9.80 0.64
C ASP A 193 -20.77 9.60 1.98
N ARG A 194 -20.77 10.65 2.81
CA ARG A 194 -20.11 10.70 4.12
C ARG A 194 -20.63 9.65 5.09
N THR A 195 -21.73 8.96 4.77
CA THR A 195 -22.22 7.84 5.58
C THR A 195 -21.35 6.59 5.43
N LYS A 196 -20.59 6.46 4.34
CA LYS A 196 -19.65 5.36 4.13
C LYS A 196 -18.25 5.78 4.57
N LYS A 197 -17.83 5.30 5.75
CA LYS A 197 -16.46 5.41 6.22
C LYS A 197 -15.50 4.76 5.21
N SER A 198 -14.38 5.40 4.92
CA SER A 198 -13.32 4.80 4.09
C SER A 198 -12.92 3.44 4.65
N PRO A 199 -12.67 2.43 3.80
CA PRO A 199 -12.16 1.15 4.25
C PRO A 199 -10.76 1.24 4.86
N LEU A 200 -10.06 2.37 4.69
CA LEU A 200 -8.78 2.65 5.33
C LEU A 200 -8.92 3.24 6.75
N ALA A 201 -10.10 3.69 7.16
CA ALA A 201 -10.34 4.31 8.47
C ALA A 201 -10.35 3.24 9.58
N MET A 202 -9.15 2.77 9.92
CA MET A 202 -8.91 1.80 10.98
C MET A 202 -8.05 2.41 12.08
N GLU A 203 -8.38 2.07 13.32
CA GLU A 203 -7.58 2.43 14.49
C GLU A 203 -6.58 1.33 14.81
N PHE A 204 -5.36 1.74 15.16
CA PHE A 204 -4.27 0.85 15.53
C PHE A 204 -3.75 1.23 16.92
N ARG A 205 -3.40 0.23 17.72
CA ARG A 205 -2.74 0.45 19.01
C ARG A 205 -1.29 0.88 18.77
N LEU A 206 -0.88 2.01 19.33
CA LEU A 206 0.53 2.42 19.35
C LEU A 206 1.24 1.69 20.48
N TYR A 207 2.33 1.01 20.17
CA TYR A 207 3.17 0.32 21.13
C TYR A 207 4.50 1.05 21.31
N HIS A 208 4.96 1.10 22.55
CA HIS A 208 6.22 1.73 22.96
C HIS A 208 7.13 0.63 23.54
N PRO A 209 8.13 0.18 22.78
CA PRO A 209 9.08 -0.84 23.24
C PRO A 209 9.78 -0.45 24.54
N SER A 210 10.00 -1.42 25.43
CA SER A 210 10.68 -1.17 26.72
C SER A 210 12.17 -0.86 26.57
N ASP A 211 12.79 -1.31 25.47
CA ASP A 211 14.20 -1.09 25.14
C ASP A 211 14.51 0.35 24.66
N GLY A 212 13.49 1.20 24.55
CA GLY A 212 13.61 2.58 24.08
C GLY A 212 13.70 2.73 22.57
N SER A 213 13.48 1.65 21.79
CA SER A 213 13.37 1.72 20.34
C SER A 213 12.14 2.51 19.88
N SER A 214 12.08 2.82 18.59
CA SER A 214 11.03 3.70 18.03
C SER A 214 9.64 3.07 18.18
N PRO A 215 8.62 3.86 18.56
CA PRO A 215 7.26 3.35 18.67
C PRO A 215 6.72 2.90 17.30
N TYR A 216 5.85 1.90 17.32
CA TYR A 216 5.21 1.38 16.12
C TYR A 216 3.77 0.96 16.39
N TYR A 217 2.95 0.96 15.34
CA TYR A 217 1.58 0.49 15.44
C TYR A 217 1.52 -1.04 15.46
N ILE A 218 0.51 -1.60 16.11
CA ILE A 218 0.20 -3.03 16.02
C ILE A 218 -0.89 -3.24 14.97
N ARG A 219 -0.65 -4.18 14.05
CA ARG A 219 -1.60 -4.51 12.98
C ARG A 219 -2.90 -5.03 13.56
N LYS A 220 -4.03 -4.67 12.93
CA LYS A 220 -5.34 -5.22 13.31
C LYS A 220 -5.55 -6.67 12.86
N HIS A 221 -4.99 -7.04 11.71
CA HIS A 221 -5.06 -8.41 11.18
C HIS A 221 -3.67 -8.92 10.82
N CYS A 222 -3.41 -10.20 11.11
CA CYS A 222 -2.16 -10.85 10.75
C CYS A 222 -2.00 -10.90 9.22
N CYS A 223 -0.83 -10.51 8.73
CA CYS A 223 -0.51 -10.58 7.31
C CYS A 223 -0.15 -11.99 6.82
N LEU A 224 -0.06 -12.97 7.73
CA LEU A 224 0.26 -14.37 7.47
C LEU A 224 1.67 -14.62 6.86
N ALA A 225 2.56 -13.62 6.92
CA ALA A 225 3.93 -13.76 6.40
C ALA A 225 4.75 -14.85 7.09
N TYR A 226 4.44 -15.22 8.32
CA TYR A 226 5.12 -16.32 9.00
C TYR A 226 4.74 -17.69 8.40
N ILE A 227 3.56 -17.83 7.76
CA ILE A 227 3.13 -19.09 7.13
C ILE A 227 4.04 -19.46 5.97
N VAL A 228 4.38 -18.50 5.09
CA VAL A 228 5.32 -18.74 3.98
C VAL A 228 6.75 -19.03 4.44
N ARG A 229 7.04 -18.80 5.73
CA ARG A 229 8.30 -19.10 6.40
C ARG A 229 8.25 -20.39 7.23
N GLY A 230 7.30 -21.28 6.94
CA GLY A 230 7.16 -22.58 7.61
C GLY A 230 6.14 -22.61 8.74
N GLY A 231 5.33 -21.57 8.92
CA GLY A 231 4.27 -21.55 9.94
C GLY A 231 4.75 -21.34 11.37
N ASP A 232 6.04 -21.06 11.55
CA ASP A 232 6.64 -20.80 12.86
C ASP A 232 6.31 -19.38 13.35
N LYS A 233 5.58 -19.26 14.47
CA LYS A 233 5.19 -17.98 15.05
C LYS A 233 6.38 -17.16 15.55
N SER A 234 7.52 -17.78 15.87
CA SER A 234 8.75 -17.05 16.22
C SER A 234 9.27 -16.19 15.06
N ARG A 235 8.81 -16.46 13.84
CA ARG A 235 9.12 -15.69 12.63
C ARG A 235 8.09 -14.61 12.31
N ALA A 236 7.13 -14.37 13.20
CA ALA A 236 6.22 -13.24 13.12
C ALA A 236 7.01 -11.92 13.26
N CYS A 237 6.51 -10.87 12.62
CA CYS A 237 7.04 -9.52 12.84
C CYS A 237 6.51 -8.94 14.16
N ASP A 238 7.22 -7.99 14.74
CA ASP A 238 6.88 -7.36 16.03
C ASP A 238 5.50 -6.68 16.02
N SER A 239 5.08 -6.19 14.85
CA SER A 239 3.73 -5.63 14.61
C SER A 239 2.60 -6.67 14.48
N CYS A 240 2.89 -7.96 14.60
CA CYS A 240 1.91 -9.04 14.44
C CYS A 240 0.90 -9.02 15.60
N PRO A 241 -0.43 -9.04 15.35
CA PRO A 241 -1.43 -9.02 16.42
C PRO A 241 -1.49 -10.31 17.24
N LEU A 242 -0.82 -11.37 16.78
CA LEU A 242 -0.82 -12.67 17.45
C LEU A 242 0.18 -12.74 18.60
N LEU A 243 1.09 -11.76 18.70
CA LEU A 243 2.05 -11.68 19.80
C LEU A 243 1.42 -10.94 20.99
N THR A 244 1.72 -11.37 22.21
CA THR A 244 1.47 -10.56 23.43
C THR A 244 2.53 -9.46 23.55
N ASP A 245 2.41 -8.57 24.54
CA ASP A 245 3.44 -7.54 24.75
C ASP A 245 4.71 -8.17 25.35
N GLU A 246 4.57 -9.19 26.20
CA GLU A 246 5.70 -9.95 26.74
C GLU A 246 6.45 -10.77 25.67
N GLU A 247 5.79 -11.15 24.57
CA GLU A 247 6.44 -11.80 23.43
C GLU A 247 7.12 -10.80 22.47
N ARG A 248 6.85 -9.49 22.62
CA ARG A 248 7.44 -8.42 21.80
C ARG A 248 8.69 -7.80 22.44
N ASP A 249 8.71 -7.72 23.77
CA ASP A 249 9.85 -7.28 24.58
C ASP A 249 10.93 -8.38 24.70
#